data_AF-A0A820T0J7-F1
#
_entry.id   AF-A0A820T0J7-F1
#
_cell.length_a   1.000
_cell.length_b   1.000
_cell.length_c   1.000
_cell.angle_alpha   90.00
_cell.angle_beta   90.00
_cell.angle_gamma   90.00
#
_symmetry.space_group_name_H-M   'P 1'
#
loop_
_entity.id
_entity.type
_entity.pdbx_description
1 polymer ?
#
loop_
_entity_poly.entity_id
_entity_poly.type
_entity_poly.pdbx_seq_one_letter_code
_entity_poly.pdbx_strand_id
1 'polypeptide(L)'
;MMMMNETAATLNSSSKINILQEINSLPIVDNETHVFNDLCDEQLSFTRNDSQPIWCLFNGTGNDLIVDYLGGFEEFDGNISSTSINIKHNEFIQLLVKYQLSAKIGDVVKTINLNRSCKRVYDLSPSTNQNRPIQMLCDVQIRNDRRHVIFRSLVKIYNNTTVPLSVISVDLVATEQNHKIATIEDNDQYFVPTDLLYTYSSSQIYIAAHGDENNIETNNCCSIDWENKPTMERTLKLKDGTEVHLTIITELNAAYMENTDQLDHTCFNIYIHSTFCLINLLPIDIKYLFDIDKEIDLKSNQSCSMISANRNSTLTFIIPSYDNARWISDAIDLKLERTNDHYEYLVLFHYATSPNLEKTLRMILRVDTIHKSHRLSLYSPFWIFNYIDLKLELQIENNRTFIDVAQTPVLVCPERFESETNRKGQLRLYGIDQGDTTTDWSKKFSLDVIRSIGVVSCEVPNDRKYMICMDVATGPSSLVKIIEFSPLLVIINKSIIAIEIVEAVSDKEQNQWISVNPEQTIPFWPRNMKDGVMRVRYTFNHVTSSPFTMTPTYRTLLRMDYEEHPALCVEVTTNGQGRITVIFEDYEVDDTPLVNCEKTNSSSL
;
A
#
# COMPACT_ATOMS: atom_id res chain seq x y z
N MET A 1 -34.02 -4.55 41.08
CA MET A 1 -33.52 -4.73 42.47
C MET A 1 -32.36 -3.75 42.65
N MET A 2 -32.58 -2.64 43.39
CA MET A 2 -31.68 -1.46 43.57
C MET A 2 -31.18 -0.82 42.25
N MET A 3 -31.79 0.25 41.69
CA MET A 3 -31.92 1.66 42.17
C MET A 3 -30.54 2.34 42.36
N MET A 4 -30.22 3.58 41.98
CA MET A 4 -30.89 4.76 41.36
C MET A 4 -29.76 5.79 41.01
N ASN A 5 -29.83 6.81 40.13
CA ASN A 5 -30.69 7.21 39.00
C ASN A 5 -29.99 8.35 38.17
N GLU A 6 -30.57 8.76 37.03
CA GLU A 6 -30.75 10.15 36.46
C GLU A 6 -29.75 11.32 36.77
N THR A 7 -29.44 12.31 35.90
CA THR A 7 -29.93 12.72 34.56
C THR A 7 -29.00 13.77 33.89
N ALA A 8 -28.93 13.72 32.54
CA ALA A 8 -28.95 14.80 31.52
C ALA A 8 -28.13 16.14 31.60
N ALA A 9 -27.66 16.52 30.39
CA ALA A 9 -27.53 17.88 29.82
C ALA A 9 -26.37 18.81 30.27
N THR A 10 -25.77 19.69 29.44
CA THR A 10 -25.64 19.82 27.95
C THR A 10 -24.52 20.83 27.63
N LEU A 11 -23.84 20.65 26.49
CA LEU A 11 -23.24 21.68 25.60
C LEU A 11 -22.17 22.70 26.10
N ASN A 12 -21.16 22.82 25.24
CA ASN A 12 -20.44 24.02 24.79
C ASN A 12 -18.99 24.32 25.21
N SER A 13 -18.19 24.46 24.13
CA SER A 13 -17.18 25.48 23.84
C SER A 13 -15.83 25.49 24.58
N SER A 14 -14.81 25.21 23.75
CA SER A 14 -13.60 26.02 23.55
C SER A 14 -12.53 26.11 24.66
N SER A 15 -11.42 25.44 24.35
CA SER A 15 -10.07 26.03 24.20
C SER A 15 -9.15 26.19 25.41
N LYS A 16 -7.91 25.68 25.18
CA LYS A 16 -6.61 26.07 25.76
C LYS A 16 -6.36 25.78 27.24
N ILE A 17 -5.81 24.58 27.47
CA ILE A 17 -4.91 24.29 28.58
C ILE A 17 -3.49 24.73 28.19
N ASN A 18 -2.77 25.39 29.10
CA ASN A 18 -1.36 25.12 29.42
C ASN A 18 -0.82 26.13 30.44
N ILE A 19 -0.24 25.64 31.54
CA ILE A 19 1.06 26.04 32.12
C ILE A 19 1.37 25.11 33.32
N LEU A 20 2.58 24.53 33.28
CA LEU A 20 3.43 24.00 34.38
C LEU A 20 2.79 23.41 35.65
N GLN A 21 3.19 22.16 36.01
CA GLN A 21 3.97 21.95 37.24
C GLN A 21 4.72 20.61 37.30
N GLU A 22 5.63 20.55 38.28
CA GLU A 22 6.71 19.61 38.59
C GLU A 22 6.34 18.12 38.78
N ILE A 23 7.37 17.24 38.82
CA ILE A 23 7.53 16.20 39.85
C ILE A 23 9.02 15.76 39.94
N ASN A 24 9.49 15.48 41.17
CA ASN A 24 10.84 15.07 41.56
C ASN A 24 10.96 13.53 41.75
N SER A 25 12.16 13.06 42.17
CA SER A 25 12.48 11.73 42.78
C SER A 25 12.67 10.56 41.79
N LEU A 26 13.63 9.60 41.91
CA LEU A 26 14.72 9.17 42.86
C LEU A 26 15.60 8.11 42.09
N PRO A 27 16.66 7.43 42.61
CA PRO A 27 17.58 7.66 43.74
C PRO A 27 19.11 7.54 43.35
N ILE A 28 20.00 7.56 44.36
CA ILE A 28 21.47 7.38 44.28
C ILE A 28 21.89 5.98 44.75
N VAL A 29 22.95 5.38 44.15
CA VAL A 29 23.79 4.30 44.73
C VAL A 29 25.27 4.53 44.33
N ASP A 30 26.21 4.05 45.16
CA ASP A 30 27.58 4.54 45.33
C ASP A 30 28.67 4.14 44.30
N ASN A 31 29.82 4.83 44.44
CA ASN A 31 31.07 4.65 43.70
C ASN A 31 31.84 3.37 44.07
N GLU A 32 32.60 2.82 43.12
CA GLU A 32 34.01 2.47 43.36
C GLU A 32 34.82 2.47 42.03
N THR A 33 36.08 2.92 42.09
CA THR A 33 36.95 3.18 40.93
C THR A 33 37.93 2.03 40.65
N HIS A 34 38.19 1.69 39.38
CA HIS A 34 39.51 1.90 38.73
C HIS A 34 39.70 1.31 37.32
N VAL A 35 40.35 2.12 36.46
CA VAL A 35 41.22 1.79 35.31
C VAL A 35 40.62 1.07 34.09
N PHE A 36 40.40 1.85 33.02
CA PHE A 36 41.26 1.82 31.82
C PHE A 36 41.21 3.18 31.10
N ASN A 37 42.37 3.72 30.67
CA ASN A 37 42.46 4.90 29.81
C ASN A 37 42.11 4.48 28.36
N ASP A 38 41.66 5.33 27.42
CA ASP A 38 42.30 6.56 26.91
C ASP A 38 41.37 7.25 25.88
N LEU A 39 41.64 8.53 25.58
CA LEU A 39 41.17 9.32 24.41
C LEU A 39 39.66 9.65 24.29
N CYS A 40 39.25 10.77 24.90
CA CYS A 40 38.78 11.99 24.18
C CYS A 40 38.30 13.06 25.17
N ASP A 41 39.16 14.02 25.50
CA ASP A 41 38.77 15.24 26.21
C ASP A 41 38.07 16.22 25.25
N GLU A 42 36.87 16.69 25.59
CA GLU A 42 36.63 18.05 26.12
C GLU A 42 35.11 18.32 26.25
N GLN A 43 34.73 19.06 27.29
CA GLN A 43 33.32 19.32 27.64
C GLN A 43 32.78 20.60 26.97
N LEU A 44 31.54 20.56 26.48
CA LEU A 44 30.80 21.74 26.03
C LEU A 44 30.59 22.73 27.18
N SER A 45 31.05 23.97 27.00
CA SER A 45 30.72 25.11 27.87
C SER A 45 30.17 26.27 27.03
N PHE A 46 29.05 26.84 27.46
CA PHE A 46 28.36 27.92 26.74
C PHE A 46 28.54 29.26 27.47
N THR A 47 28.94 30.30 26.74
CA THR A 47 28.76 31.70 27.16
C THR A 47 28.05 32.49 26.06
N ARG A 48 27.02 33.23 26.48
CA ARG A 48 26.10 33.99 25.64
C ARG A 48 26.54 35.46 25.58
N ASN A 49 26.38 36.08 24.42
CA ASN A 49 26.18 37.53 24.28
C ASN A 49 25.09 37.79 23.23
N ASP A 50 24.38 38.91 23.38
CA ASP A 50 23.03 39.07 22.85
C ASP A 50 22.95 39.59 21.41
N SER A 51 22.40 38.77 20.49
CA SER A 51 21.43 39.18 19.46
C SER A 51 20.83 37.96 18.75
N GLN A 52 19.55 37.65 19.03
CA GLN A 52 18.65 36.60 18.48
C GLN A 52 19.25 35.30 17.86
N PRO A 53 18.85 34.11 18.35
CA PRO A 53 19.42 32.84 17.88
C PRO A 53 18.99 32.43 16.46
N ILE A 54 19.97 32.16 15.61
CA ILE A 54 19.85 31.12 14.57
C ILE A 54 19.80 29.78 15.32
N TRP A 55 18.76 28.97 15.09
CA TRP A 55 18.69 27.63 15.65
C TRP A 55 19.30 26.64 14.66
N CYS A 56 20.59 26.34 14.83
CA CYS A 56 21.22 25.21 14.13
C CYS A 56 20.76 23.91 14.81
N LEU A 57 19.83 23.20 14.20
CA LEU A 57 19.36 21.90 14.66
C LEU A 57 20.24 20.81 14.03
N PHE A 58 21.29 20.41 14.74
CA PHE A 58 22.04 19.19 14.43
C PHE A 58 21.19 17.97 14.80
N ASN A 59 20.53 17.36 13.81
CA ASN A 59 19.95 16.02 13.98
C ASN A 59 19.82 15.29 12.63
N GLY A 60 20.11 13.97 12.66
CA GLY A 60 19.94 13.06 11.52
C GLY A 60 21.26 12.65 10.84
N THR A 61 21.77 11.47 11.20
CA THR A 61 22.71 10.66 10.41
C THR A 61 23.98 11.35 9.85
N GLY A 62 24.68 12.09 10.71
CA GLY A 62 26.14 12.23 10.69
C GLY A 62 26.80 13.19 9.68
N ASN A 63 26.20 13.41 8.50
CA ASN A 63 26.86 14.13 7.39
C ASN A 63 26.12 15.37 6.86
N ASP A 64 24.88 15.64 7.32
CA ASP A 64 24.09 16.79 6.89
C ASP A 64 24.17 17.93 7.93
N LEU A 65 24.28 19.18 7.45
CA LEU A 65 24.15 20.38 8.27
C LEU A 65 22.89 21.15 7.88
N ILE A 66 21.96 21.25 8.82
CA ILE A 66 20.69 21.98 8.65
C ILE A 66 20.74 23.30 9.43
N VAL A 67 20.56 24.41 8.71
CA VAL A 67 20.41 25.75 9.28
C VAL A 67 18.98 26.23 9.08
N ASP A 68 18.24 26.42 10.18
CA ASP A 68 16.88 26.97 10.16
C ASP A 68 16.93 28.50 10.31
N TYR A 69 16.46 29.21 9.27
CA TYR A 69 16.37 30.68 9.29
C TYR A 69 14.92 31.16 9.36
N LEU A 70 14.62 31.91 10.43
CA LEU A 70 13.38 32.66 10.65
C LEU A 70 13.65 34.13 10.33
N GLY A 71 13.18 34.61 9.17
CA GLY A 71 13.35 35.99 8.75
C GLY A 71 12.34 36.93 9.40
N GLY A 72 12.76 37.65 10.46
CA GLY A 72 12.04 38.81 10.98
C GLY A 72 12.25 40.05 10.11
N PHE A 73 11.20 40.86 9.93
CA PHE A 73 11.26 42.17 9.27
C PHE A 73 11.61 43.27 10.29
N GLU A 74 12.86 43.71 10.35
CA GLU A 74 13.22 45.07 10.77
C GLU A 74 14.39 45.58 9.89
N GLU A 75 14.24 46.77 9.31
CA GLU A 75 15.34 47.47 8.62
C GLU A 75 16.27 48.09 9.66
N PHE A 76 17.58 47.83 9.54
CA PHE A 76 18.60 48.46 10.37
C PHE A 76 19.67 49.13 9.51
N ASP A 77 19.64 50.46 9.47
CA ASP A 77 20.70 51.29 8.90
C ASP A 77 21.86 51.37 9.89
N GLY A 78 22.93 50.62 9.64
CA GLY A 78 24.12 50.63 10.50
C GLY A 78 25.35 49.99 9.86
N ASN A 79 26.37 50.80 9.57
CA ASN A 79 27.69 50.29 9.17
C ASN A 79 28.36 49.60 10.37
N ILE A 80 28.48 48.28 10.34
CA ILE A 80 29.24 47.50 11.32
C ILE A 80 30.58 47.10 10.71
N SER A 81 31.67 47.57 11.31
CA SER A 81 33.04 47.22 10.95
C SER A 81 33.35 45.76 11.27
N SER A 82 34.04 45.09 10.35
CA SER A 82 34.45 43.68 10.45
C SER A 82 35.20 43.35 11.75
N THR A 83 34.63 42.47 12.58
CA THR A 83 35.34 41.75 13.64
C THR A 83 35.60 40.31 13.19
N SER A 84 36.87 40.00 12.94
CA SER A 84 37.34 38.63 12.74
C SER A 84 37.49 37.92 14.08
N ILE A 85 36.86 36.75 14.22
CA ILE A 85 37.02 35.85 15.36
C ILE A 85 37.69 34.57 14.85
N ASN A 86 38.66 34.07 15.61
CA ASN A 86 39.54 32.97 15.20
C ASN A 86 39.09 31.69 15.93
N ILE A 87 38.49 30.74 15.21
CA ILE A 87 37.90 29.51 15.77
C ILE A 87 38.43 28.29 14.99
N LYS A 88 38.88 27.27 15.73
CA LYS A 88 39.18 25.95 15.16
C LYS A 88 37.88 25.15 15.07
N HIS A 89 37.52 24.76 13.86
CA HIS A 89 36.32 23.98 13.47
C HIS A 89 34.94 24.56 13.86
N ASN A 90 34.10 24.76 12.84
CA ASN A 90 32.64 24.83 12.87
C ASN A 90 31.96 25.87 13.79
N GLU A 91 32.10 27.17 13.53
CA GLU A 91 31.08 28.17 13.92
C GLU A 91 30.81 29.22 12.81
N PHE A 92 29.59 29.78 12.83
CA PHE A 92 29.04 30.65 11.78
C PHE A 92 29.13 32.15 12.13
N ILE A 93 29.26 33.01 11.11
CA ILE A 93 29.20 34.47 11.26
C ILE A 93 27.97 35.00 10.51
N GLN A 94 27.13 35.77 11.21
CA GLN A 94 25.92 36.41 10.69
C GLN A 94 26.18 37.90 10.43
N LEU A 95 25.81 38.43 9.25
CA LEU A 95 25.84 39.88 9.00
C LEU A 95 24.84 40.34 7.90
N LEU A 96 24.23 41.49 8.19
CA LEU A 96 23.08 42.21 7.64
C LEU A 96 22.63 42.08 6.15
N VAL A 97 21.30 42.07 6.00
CA VAL A 97 20.46 42.75 4.97
C VAL A 97 20.82 42.53 3.50
N LYS A 98 20.78 41.25 3.11
CA LYS A 98 20.03 40.72 1.96
C LYS A 98 19.73 39.25 2.28
N TYR A 99 18.89 38.56 1.50
CA TYR A 99 18.64 37.11 1.70
C TYR A 99 19.86 36.28 1.24
N GLN A 100 20.98 36.47 1.92
CA GLN A 100 22.30 35.95 1.60
C GLN A 100 22.95 35.44 2.90
N LEU A 101 23.30 34.16 2.95
CA LEU A 101 24.04 33.56 4.05
C LEU A 101 25.51 33.47 3.66
N SER A 102 26.42 33.98 4.49
CA SER A 102 27.86 33.77 4.31
C SER A 102 28.28 32.52 5.08
N ALA A 103 28.73 31.48 4.38
CA ALA A 103 29.25 30.26 4.99
C ALA A 103 30.76 30.17 4.75
N LYS A 104 31.55 29.92 5.82
CA LYS A 104 32.95 29.53 5.69
C LYS A 104 33.02 28.00 5.66
N ILE A 105 33.55 27.44 4.58
CA ILE A 105 33.63 26.00 4.32
C ILE A 105 35.09 25.69 3.99
N GLY A 106 35.79 25.00 4.89
CA GLY A 106 37.24 24.97 4.88
C GLY A 106 37.81 26.39 5.02
N ASP A 107 38.72 26.78 4.13
CA ASP A 107 39.29 28.14 4.09
C ASP A 107 38.51 29.12 3.19
N VAL A 108 37.47 28.66 2.50
CA VAL A 108 36.73 29.46 1.51
C VAL A 108 35.43 30.00 2.11
N VAL A 109 35.16 31.30 1.89
CA VAL A 109 33.88 31.94 2.27
C VAL A 109 33.00 32.06 1.03
N LYS A 110 31.75 31.60 1.13
CA LYS A 110 30.76 31.61 0.04
C LYS A 110 29.49 32.36 0.43
N THR A 111 28.94 33.12 -0.51
CA THR A 111 27.67 33.84 -0.35
C THR A 111 26.54 33.03 -0.97
N ILE A 112 25.61 32.56 -0.14
CA ILE A 112 24.54 31.64 -0.51
C ILE A 112 23.23 32.40 -0.63
N ASN A 113 22.64 32.40 -1.83
CA ASN A 113 21.36 33.07 -2.08
C ASN A 113 20.19 32.24 -1.52
N LEU A 114 19.46 32.79 -0.56
CA LEU A 114 18.32 32.14 0.10
C LEU A 114 16.95 32.49 -0.53
N ASN A 115 16.89 33.34 -1.57
CA ASN A 115 15.63 33.90 -2.08
C ASN A 115 14.68 32.88 -2.72
N ARG A 116 15.18 31.75 -3.18
CA ARG A 116 14.41 30.72 -3.89
C ARG A 116 14.68 29.37 -3.25
N SER A 117 13.68 28.49 -3.26
CA SER A 117 13.94 27.08 -2.98
C SER A 117 14.62 26.46 -4.20
N CYS A 118 15.86 26.01 -4.04
CA CYS A 118 16.63 25.38 -5.10
C CYS A 118 17.81 24.57 -4.57
N LYS A 119 18.31 23.67 -5.41
CA LYS A 119 19.58 22.95 -5.23
C LYS A 119 20.68 23.67 -6.00
N ARG A 120 21.77 24.06 -5.34
CA ARG A 120 22.91 24.77 -5.96
C ARG A 120 24.24 24.17 -5.50
N VAL A 121 25.15 23.97 -6.44
CA VAL A 121 26.51 23.47 -6.19
C VAL A 121 27.47 24.66 -5.97
N TYR A 122 28.38 24.52 -5.01
CA TYR A 122 29.41 25.52 -4.67
C TYR A 122 30.81 24.88 -4.69
N ASP A 123 31.78 25.59 -5.26
CA ASP A 123 33.17 25.12 -5.39
C ASP A 123 34.02 25.53 -4.20
N LEU A 124 34.53 24.56 -3.45
CA LEU A 124 35.19 24.75 -2.15
C LEU A 124 36.72 24.83 -2.21
N SER A 125 37.34 24.61 -3.38
CA SER A 125 38.81 24.56 -3.53
C SER A 125 39.42 25.80 -4.19
N PRO A 126 40.53 26.34 -3.66
CA PRO A 126 41.52 27.04 -4.45
C PRO A 126 42.49 26.03 -5.12
N SER A 127 42.04 25.41 -6.21
CA SER A 127 42.86 24.82 -7.31
C SER A 127 44.15 24.01 -7.02
N THR A 128 44.28 23.33 -5.88
CA THR A 128 45.46 22.47 -5.59
C THR A 128 45.51 21.18 -6.43
N ASN A 129 44.38 20.73 -6.97
CA ASN A 129 44.30 19.83 -8.13
C ASN A 129 43.51 20.52 -9.25
N GLN A 130 44.21 21.03 -10.27
CA GLN A 130 43.62 21.95 -11.27
C GLN A 130 42.50 21.36 -12.16
N ASN A 131 42.27 20.03 -12.12
CA ASN A 131 41.29 19.36 -12.98
C ASN A 131 39.97 18.96 -12.29
N ARG A 132 39.84 19.05 -10.95
CA ARG A 132 38.64 18.59 -10.23
C ARG A 132 38.44 19.41 -8.94
N PRO A 133 37.58 20.44 -8.92
CA PRO A 133 37.28 21.19 -7.70
C PRO A 133 36.52 20.30 -6.70
N ILE A 134 36.79 20.46 -5.41
CA ILE A 134 35.91 19.92 -4.35
C ILE A 134 34.62 20.72 -4.42
N GLN A 135 33.48 20.05 -4.55
CA GLN A 135 32.17 20.70 -4.63
C GLN A 135 31.23 20.21 -3.53
N MET A 136 30.27 21.03 -3.15
CA MET A 136 29.23 20.69 -2.18
C MET A 136 27.87 21.21 -2.62
N LEU A 137 26.81 20.48 -2.26
CA LEU A 137 25.44 20.85 -2.56
C LEU A 137 24.82 21.65 -1.40
N CYS A 138 24.22 22.79 -1.73
CA CYS A 138 23.29 23.51 -0.86
C CYS A 138 21.86 23.27 -1.38
N ASP A 139 20.98 22.76 -0.53
CA ASP A 139 19.57 22.51 -0.82
C ASP A 139 18.73 23.46 0.05
N VAL A 140 18.22 24.54 -0.55
CA VAL A 140 17.38 25.53 0.12
C VAL A 140 15.92 25.11 -0.03
N GLN A 141 15.25 24.86 1.09
CA GLN A 141 13.84 24.44 1.12
C GLN A 141 13.02 25.43 1.94
N ILE A 142 11.85 25.81 1.41
CA ILE A 142 10.92 26.71 2.09
C ILE A 142 9.73 25.88 2.56
N ARG A 143 9.56 25.73 3.88
CA ARG A 143 8.48 24.96 4.51
C ARG A 143 7.97 25.71 5.73
N ASN A 144 6.65 25.83 5.90
CA ASN A 144 6.02 26.49 7.05
C ASN A 144 6.62 27.90 7.35
N ASP A 145 6.82 28.69 6.30
CA ASP A 145 7.47 30.02 6.30
C ASP A 145 8.92 30.06 6.84
N ARG A 146 9.53 28.90 7.08
CA ARG A 146 10.95 28.74 7.42
C ARG A 146 11.77 28.43 6.19
N ARG A 147 13.02 28.88 6.18
CA ARG A 147 14.02 28.45 5.20
C ARG A 147 14.95 27.45 5.87
N HIS A 148 14.86 26.20 5.43
CA HIS A 148 15.80 25.15 5.78
C HIS A 148 16.93 25.19 4.75
N VAL A 149 18.14 25.45 5.20
CA VAL A 149 19.34 25.43 4.36
C VAL A 149 20.13 24.18 4.71
N ILE A 150 20.19 23.23 3.79
CA ILE A 150 20.83 21.93 4.00
C ILE A 150 22.11 21.88 3.18
N PHE A 151 23.26 21.78 3.87
CA PHE A 151 24.54 21.50 3.23
C PHE A 151 24.80 20.00 3.27
N ARG A 152 25.11 19.44 2.11
CA ARG A 152 25.33 18.00 1.93
C ARG A 152 26.24 17.71 0.73
N SER A 153 26.71 16.49 0.68
CA SER A 153 27.51 15.97 -0.44
C SER A 153 26.75 15.98 -1.77
N LEU A 154 27.51 15.97 -2.88
CA LEU A 154 26.95 15.75 -4.22
C LEU A 154 26.35 14.35 -4.39
N VAL A 155 26.87 13.34 -3.67
CA VAL A 155 26.48 11.93 -3.85
C VAL A 155 25.70 11.42 -2.66
N LYS A 156 24.55 10.82 -2.94
CA LYS A 156 23.69 10.14 -1.97
C LYS A 156 23.46 8.70 -2.42
N ILE A 157 23.66 7.74 -1.52
CA ILE A 157 23.40 6.32 -1.75
C ILE A 157 22.08 5.94 -1.07
N TYR A 158 21.29 5.08 -1.72
CA TYR A 158 20.08 4.46 -1.21
C TYR A 158 20.25 2.94 -1.24
N ASN A 159 20.19 2.28 -0.10
CA ASN A 159 20.25 0.82 0.02
C ASN A 159 18.84 0.23 -0.02
N ASN A 160 18.26 0.06 -1.21
CA ASN A 160 16.94 -0.54 -1.39
C ASN A 160 17.00 -2.09 -1.39
N THR A 161 17.87 -2.66 -0.54
CA THR A 161 18.06 -4.10 -0.36
C THR A 161 17.78 -4.49 1.10
N THR A 162 17.61 -5.79 1.36
CA THR A 162 17.45 -6.34 2.71
C THR A 162 18.78 -6.72 3.36
N VAL A 163 19.92 -6.23 2.85
CA VAL A 163 21.26 -6.51 3.37
C VAL A 163 21.94 -5.18 3.71
N PRO A 164 22.44 -4.98 4.94
CA PRO A 164 23.21 -3.78 5.26
C PRO A 164 24.51 -3.74 4.46
N LEU A 165 24.79 -2.58 3.87
CA LEU A 165 25.96 -2.34 3.02
C LEU A 165 26.96 -1.45 3.75
N SER A 166 28.26 -1.67 3.58
CA SER A 166 29.29 -0.81 4.17
C SER A 166 30.05 -0.03 3.11
N VAL A 167 30.17 1.27 3.32
CA VAL A 167 31.00 2.16 2.49
C VAL A 167 32.42 2.10 3.03
N ILE A 168 33.39 1.78 2.17
CA ILE A 168 34.79 1.57 2.55
C ILE A 168 35.71 2.55 1.82
N SER A 169 36.77 2.99 2.50
CA SER A 169 37.93 3.61 1.88
C SER A 169 38.97 2.54 1.55
N VAL A 170 39.60 2.64 0.38
CA VAL A 170 40.63 1.71 -0.09
C VAL A 170 41.93 2.50 -0.29
N ASP A 171 42.90 2.29 0.60
CA ASP A 171 44.23 2.87 0.41
C ASP A 171 44.97 2.13 -0.71
N LEU A 172 45.24 2.84 -1.81
CA LEU A 172 45.91 2.31 -2.99
C LEU A 172 47.44 2.42 -2.92
N VAL A 173 48.00 3.01 -1.86
CA VAL A 173 49.40 3.45 -1.79
C VAL A 173 50.15 2.86 -0.58
N ALA A 174 49.48 2.66 0.56
CA ALA A 174 50.13 2.14 1.77
C ALA A 174 49.26 1.13 2.54
N THR A 175 49.60 -0.16 2.41
CA THR A 175 48.96 -1.33 3.05
C THR A 175 47.53 -1.61 2.63
N GLU A 176 47.18 -2.90 2.53
CA GLU A 176 45.83 -3.40 2.14
C GLU A 176 44.81 -3.25 3.31
N GLN A 177 44.91 -2.18 4.09
CA GLN A 177 44.04 -1.91 5.24
C GLN A 177 42.89 -1.00 4.83
N ASN A 178 41.72 -1.63 4.62
CA ASN A 178 40.50 -0.91 4.30
C ASN A 178 39.90 -0.31 5.56
N HIS A 179 39.42 0.92 5.45
CA HIS A 179 38.72 1.57 6.55
C HIS A 179 37.23 1.65 6.24
N LYS A 180 36.43 0.98 7.07
CA LYS A 180 34.98 1.13 7.09
C LYS A 180 34.63 2.57 7.50
N ILE A 181 33.89 3.26 6.64
CA ILE A 181 33.48 4.66 6.86
C ILE A 181 32.11 4.70 7.50
N ALA A 182 31.18 3.90 6.97
CA ALA A 182 29.80 3.81 7.45
C ALA A 182 29.16 2.47 7.08
N THR A 183 28.06 2.16 7.75
CA THR A 183 27.07 1.19 7.28
C THR A 183 25.80 1.94 6.88
N ILE A 184 25.20 1.49 5.78
CA ILE A 184 23.86 1.85 5.31
C ILE A 184 22.98 0.65 5.63
N GLU A 185 22.04 0.80 6.56
CA GLU A 185 21.12 -0.27 6.95
C GLU A 185 20.13 -0.59 5.81
N ASP A 186 19.28 -1.60 6.01
CA ASP A 186 18.31 -2.02 5.01
C ASP A 186 17.23 -0.94 4.76
N ASN A 187 16.97 -0.65 3.49
CA ASN A 187 16.06 0.41 3.04
C ASN A 187 16.43 1.84 3.53
N ASP A 188 17.68 2.06 3.97
CA ASP A 188 18.17 3.36 4.44
C ASP A 188 19.00 4.10 3.37
N GLN A 189 19.39 5.33 3.68
CA GLN A 189 20.07 6.28 2.81
C GLN A 189 21.31 6.88 3.49
N TYR A 190 22.36 7.14 2.71
CA TYR A 190 23.61 7.69 3.22
C TYR A 190 24.16 8.79 2.29
N PHE A 191 24.55 9.92 2.87
CA PHE A 191 25.29 10.96 2.16
C PHE A 191 26.77 10.64 2.23
N VAL A 192 27.43 10.49 1.07
CA VAL A 192 28.84 10.10 1.03
C VAL A 192 29.70 11.29 1.43
N PRO A 193 30.59 11.20 2.43
CA PRO A 193 31.42 12.32 2.88
C PRO A 193 32.13 13.04 1.72
N THR A 194 32.08 14.36 1.70
CA THR A 194 32.61 15.17 0.58
C THR A 194 34.12 14.98 0.41
N ASP A 195 34.86 14.88 1.51
CA ASP A 195 36.28 14.51 1.52
C ASP A 195 36.54 13.16 0.83
N LEU A 196 35.73 12.13 1.11
CA LEU A 196 35.88 10.83 0.44
C LEU A 196 35.74 10.92 -1.08
N LEU A 197 34.76 11.69 -1.59
CA LEU A 197 34.52 11.83 -3.04
C LEU A 197 35.71 12.40 -3.82
N TYR A 198 36.56 13.18 -3.15
CA TYR A 198 37.72 13.87 -3.72
C TYR A 198 39.06 13.43 -3.13
N THR A 199 39.08 12.42 -2.25
CA THR A 199 40.31 11.86 -1.65
C THR A 199 41.23 11.27 -2.72
N TYR A 200 40.65 10.66 -3.75
CA TYR A 200 41.37 10.07 -4.88
C TYR A 200 41.13 10.85 -6.16
N SER A 201 42.08 10.72 -7.10
CA SER A 201 41.94 11.23 -8.47
C SER A 201 40.86 10.51 -9.28
N SER A 202 40.30 9.42 -8.75
CA SER A 202 39.22 8.65 -9.35
C SER A 202 37.86 8.98 -8.72
N SER A 203 36.81 8.86 -9.52
CA SER A 203 35.40 8.98 -9.13
C SER A 203 34.84 7.69 -8.50
N GLN A 204 35.66 6.84 -7.90
CA GLN A 204 35.21 5.54 -7.39
C GLN A 204 34.80 5.61 -5.91
N ILE A 205 33.62 5.10 -5.60
CA ILE A 205 33.17 4.75 -4.24
C ILE A 205 33.18 3.23 -4.13
N TYR A 206 33.65 2.68 -3.01
CA TYR A 206 33.71 1.25 -2.78
C TYR A 206 32.64 0.84 -1.76
N ILE A 207 31.91 -0.23 -2.07
CA ILE A 207 30.86 -0.80 -1.21
C ILE A 207 31.12 -2.30 -1.04
N ALA A 208 31.00 -2.78 0.20
CA ALA A 208 31.03 -4.20 0.55
C ALA A 208 29.74 -4.57 1.31
N ALA A 209 29.48 -5.87 1.49
CA ALA A 209 28.49 -6.31 2.46
C ALA A 209 28.97 -6.00 3.89
N HIS A 210 28.05 -5.71 4.81
CA HIS A 210 28.42 -5.44 6.20
C HIS A 210 29.15 -6.64 6.83
N GLY A 211 30.28 -6.36 7.48
CA GLY A 211 31.16 -7.33 8.13
C GLY A 211 32.30 -7.83 7.23
N ASP A 212 32.19 -7.73 5.91
CA ASP A 212 33.21 -8.20 4.95
C ASP A 212 34.23 -7.13 4.55
N GLU A 213 34.34 -6.02 5.32
CA GLU A 213 35.11 -4.84 4.94
C GLU A 213 36.62 -5.09 4.82
N ASN A 214 37.13 -6.11 5.50
CA ASN A 214 38.56 -6.41 5.60
C ASN A 214 39.10 -7.33 4.49
N ASN A 215 38.28 -7.79 3.54
CA ASN A 215 38.68 -8.86 2.62
C ASN A 215 38.39 -8.51 1.15
N ILE A 216 39.26 -7.70 0.51
CA ILE A 216 39.18 -7.37 -0.94
C ILE A 216 39.79 -8.49 -1.80
N GLU A 217 39.48 -9.75 -1.49
CA GLU A 217 39.42 -10.73 -2.57
C GLU A 217 38.25 -10.33 -3.50
N THR A 218 38.44 -10.49 -4.81
CA THR A 218 37.83 -9.66 -5.87
C THR A 218 36.30 -9.76 -6.06
N ASN A 219 35.59 -10.41 -5.14
CA ASN A 219 34.14 -10.63 -5.17
C ASN A 219 33.39 -10.09 -3.92
N ASN A 220 34.07 -9.57 -2.89
CA ASN A 220 33.41 -9.11 -1.66
C ASN A 220 33.12 -7.59 -1.64
N CYS A 221 33.71 -6.83 -2.56
CA CYS A 221 33.46 -5.39 -2.73
C CYS A 221 33.19 -5.03 -4.19
N CYS A 222 32.42 -3.96 -4.43
CA CYS A 222 32.24 -3.38 -5.75
C CYS A 222 32.61 -1.88 -5.77
N SER A 223 33.27 -1.45 -6.86
CA SER A 223 33.55 -0.04 -7.13
C SER A 223 32.48 0.58 -8.04
N ILE A 224 31.97 1.73 -7.63
CA ILE A 224 30.95 2.52 -8.30
C ILE A 224 31.58 3.81 -8.78
N ASP A 225 31.53 4.05 -10.09
CA ASP A 225 31.96 5.31 -10.70
C ASP A 225 30.78 6.27 -10.73
N TRP A 226 30.73 7.19 -9.78
CA TRP A 226 29.56 8.05 -9.61
C TRP A 226 29.44 9.14 -10.67
N GLU A 227 30.53 9.45 -11.39
CA GLU A 227 30.52 10.41 -12.49
C GLU A 227 30.14 9.76 -13.84
N ASN A 228 30.60 8.53 -14.12
CA ASN A 228 30.58 7.97 -15.49
C ASN A 228 29.72 6.71 -15.71
N LYS A 229 29.09 6.13 -14.67
CA LYS A 229 28.30 4.87 -14.81
C LYS A 229 26.83 5.05 -14.40
N PRO A 230 25.87 5.13 -15.35
CA PRO A 230 24.45 5.32 -15.05
C PRO A 230 23.75 4.04 -14.56
N THR A 231 24.19 2.84 -14.94
CA THR A 231 23.60 1.57 -14.46
C THR A 231 24.57 0.40 -14.58
N MET A 232 24.72 -0.40 -13.53
CA MET A 232 25.62 -1.56 -13.49
C MET A 232 25.08 -2.70 -12.62
N GLU A 233 25.27 -3.94 -13.06
CA GLU A 233 25.00 -5.15 -12.28
C GLU A 233 26.29 -5.59 -11.57
N ARG A 234 26.18 -6.08 -10.32
CA ARG A 234 27.30 -6.55 -9.49
C ARG A 234 26.87 -7.75 -8.65
N THR A 235 27.82 -8.64 -8.38
CA THR A 235 27.68 -9.69 -7.38
C THR A 235 28.61 -9.36 -6.22
N LEU A 236 28.10 -9.42 -5.00
CA LEU A 236 28.89 -9.47 -3.76
C LEU A 236 28.83 -10.87 -3.18
N LYS A 237 29.86 -11.33 -2.48
CA LYS A 237 29.84 -12.54 -1.66
C LYS A 237 29.83 -12.17 -0.19
N LEU A 238 28.93 -12.79 0.57
CA LEU A 238 28.87 -12.70 2.03
C LEU A 238 29.83 -13.71 2.68
N LYS A 239 30.18 -13.51 3.96
CA LYS A 239 30.96 -14.45 4.80
C LYS A 239 30.53 -15.91 4.75
N ASP A 240 29.23 -16.17 4.64
CA ASP A 240 28.67 -17.53 4.60
C ASP A 240 28.78 -18.19 3.20
N GLY A 241 29.34 -17.47 2.22
CA GLY A 241 29.49 -17.90 0.83
C GLY A 241 28.32 -17.50 -0.08
N THR A 242 27.24 -16.92 0.48
CA THR A 242 26.06 -16.50 -0.29
C THR A 242 26.42 -15.40 -1.28
N GLU A 243 26.08 -15.60 -2.56
CA GLU A 243 26.13 -14.56 -3.58
C GLU A 243 24.90 -13.65 -3.48
N VAL A 244 25.14 -12.35 -3.58
CA VAL A 244 24.14 -11.28 -3.54
C VAL A 244 24.24 -10.48 -4.83
N HIS A 245 23.21 -10.53 -5.66
CA HIS A 245 23.15 -9.92 -6.98
C HIS A 245 22.41 -8.58 -6.93
N LEU A 246 23.16 -7.51 -7.21
CA LEU A 246 22.76 -6.13 -7.07
C LEU A 246 22.68 -5.43 -8.42
N THR A 247 21.65 -4.61 -8.59
CA THR A 247 21.54 -3.63 -9.66
C THR A 247 21.73 -2.24 -9.07
N ILE A 248 22.76 -1.53 -9.53
CA ILE A 248 23.15 -0.20 -9.08
C ILE A 248 22.78 0.80 -10.18
N ILE A 249 22.01 1.83 -9.82
CA ILE A 249 21.45 2.83 -10.73
C ILE A 249 21.91 4.21 -10.26
N THR A 250 22.48 5.03 -11.14
CA THR A 250 22.91 6.40 -10.84
C THR A 250 21.99 7.39 -11.56
N GLU A 251 21.11 8.07 -10.81
CA GLU A 251 20.28 9.16 -11.32
C GLU A 251 21.01 10.50 -11.18
N LEU A 252 21.09 11.23 -12.29
CA LEU A 252 21.62 12.60 -12.32
C LEU A 252 20.48 13.59 -12.02
N ASN A 253 20.60 14.28 -10.89
CA ASN A 253 19.70 15.34 -10.46
C ASN A 253 20.33 16.69 -10.82
N ALA A 254 19.70 17.44 -11.71
CA ALA A 254 20.21 18.73 -12.13
C ALA A 254 20.15 19.78 -10.99
N ALA A 255 21.18 20.61 -10.90
CA ALA A 255 21.37 21.63 -9.89
C ALA A 255 21.93 22.92 -10.51
N TYR A 256 21.69 24.05 -9.86
CA TYR A 256 22.26 25.33 -10.30
C TYR A 256 23.75 25.41 -9.99
N MET A 257 24.51 26.11 -10.84
CA MET A 257 25.90 26.47 -10.53
C MET A 257 25.95 27.63 -9.52
N GLU A 258 27.10 27.78 -8.84
CA GLU A 258 27.39 28.94 -8.02
C GLU A 258 27.23 30.25 -8.82
N ASN A 259 26.54 31.23 -8.24
CA ASN A 259 26.32 32.57 -8.80
C ASN A 259 25.63 32.65 -10.19
N THR A 260 25.10 31.55 -10.74
CA THR A 260 24.28 31.57 -11.96
C THR A 260 22.87 31.01 -11.73
N ASP A 261 21.95 31.36 -12.62
CA ASP A 261 20.63 30.73 -12.76
C ASP A 261 20.65 29.65 -13.87
N GLN A 262 21.84 29.15 -14.25
CA GLN A 262 22.00 28.04 -15.20
C GLN A 262 22.00 26.70 -14.46
N LEU A 263 21.35 25.70 -15.06
CA LEU A 263 21.06 24.39 -14.47
C LEU A 263 22.08 23.34 -14.95
N ASP A 264 23.34 23.76 -15.01
CA ASP A 264 24.43 23.10 -15.73
C ASP A 264 25.30 22.21 -14.82
N HIS A 265 24.86 21.95 -13.58
CA HIS A 265 25.55 21.08 -12.62
C HIS A 265 24.68 19.90 -12.22
N THR A 266 25.29 18.83 -11.70
CA THR A 266 24.59 17.60 -11.31
C THR A 266 24.97 17.16 -9.91
N CYS A 267 23.98 16.68 -9.16
CA CYS A 267 24.17 15.84 -7.98
C CYS A 267 23.61 14.44 -8.28
N PHE A 268 24.08 13.43 -7.55
CA PHE A 268 23.95 12.03 -7.94
C PHE A 268 23.23 11.24 -6.85
N ASN A 269 22.12 10.60 -7.21
CA ASN A 269 21.48 9.59 -6.36
C ASN A 269 21.87 8.21 -6.90
N ILE A 270 22.52 7.39 -6.06
CA ILE A 270 22.90 6.01 -6.37
C ILE A 270 21.92 5.09 -5.64
N TYR A 271 21.07 4.39 -6.37
CA TYR A 271 20.15 3.41 -5.81
C TYR A 271 20.69 2.01 -6.02
N ILE A 272 20.72 1.23 -4.96
CA ILE A 272 21.19 -0.15 -4.95
C ILE A 272 19.98 -1.03 -4.68
N HIS A 273 19.61 -1.85 -5.64
CA HIS A 273 18.47 -2.78 -5.57
C HIS A 273 18.97 -4.21 -5.69
N SER A 274 18.21 -5.19 -5.20
CA SER A 274 18.37 -6.57 -5.64
C SER A 274 18.02 -6.68 -7.13
N THR A 275 18.67 -7.60 -7.87
CA THR A 275 18.34 -7.83 -9.28
C THR A 275 16.87 -8.22 -9.49
N PHE A 276 16.28 -8.93 -8.52
CA PHE A 276 14.88 -9.34 -8.52
C PHE A 276 14.14 -8.90 -7.26
N CYS A 277 12.88 -8.49 -7.41
CA CYS A 277 11.94 -8.28 -6.33
C CYS A 277 10.62 -9.00 -6.67
N LEU A 278 10.22 -9.95 -5.84
CA LEU A 278 9.01 -10.74 -6.02
C LEU A 278 7.85 -10.15 -5.21
N ILE A 279 6.65 -10.11 -5.80
CA ILE A 279 5.43 -9.59 -5.19
C ILE A 279 4.31 -10.61 -5.37
N ASN A 280 3.70 -11.01 -4.25
CA ASN A 280 2.49 -11.82 -4.25
C ASN A 280 1.26 -10.90 -4.33
N LEU A 281 0.60 -10.86 -5.48
CA LEU A 281 -0.66 -10.15 -5.70
C LEU A 281 -1.85 -11.14 -5.82
N LEU A 282 -1.83 -12.19 -5.00
CA LEU A 282 -2.93 -13.14 -4.81
C LEU A 282 -3.59 -12.88 -3.45
N PRO A 283 -4.85 -13.31 -3.23
CA PRO A 283 -5.54 -13.14 -1.94
C PRO A 283 -5.10 -14.16 -0.89
N ILE A 284 -4.12 -15.01 -1.21
CA ILE A 284 -3.67 -16.15 -0.43
C ILE A 284 -2.15 -16.10 -0.27
N ASP A 285 -1.67 -16.63 0.85
CA ASP A 285 -0.24 -16.79 1.10
C ASP A 285 0.34 -17.86 0.18
N ILE A 286 1.52 -17.59 -0.36
CA ILE A 286 2.28 -18.52 -1.19
C ILE A 286 3.64 -18.80 -0.57
N LYS A 287 4.36 -19.75 -1.15
CA LYS A 287 5.79 -19.88 -0.98
C LYS A 287 6.47 -19.88 -2.34
N TYR A 288 7.77 -19.63 -2.33
CA TYR A 288 8.60 -19.78 -3.50
C TYR A 288 9.92 -20.47 -3.16
N LEU A 289 10.53 -21.06 -4.18
CA LEU A 289 11.89 -21.60 -4.17
C LEU A 289 12.65 -20.95 -5.31
N PHE A 290 13.91 -20.62 -5.08
CA PHE A 290 14.83 -20.20 -6.15
C PHE A 290 16.16 -20.92 -5.96
N ASP A 291 16.58 -21.69 -6.97
CA ASP A 291 17.83 -22.50 -7.07
C ASP A 291 18.15 -23.49 -5.92
N ILE A 292 17.42 -23.45 -4.81
CA ILE A 292 17.63 -24.18 -3.57
C ILE A 292 16.29 -24.79 -3.15
N ASP A 293 16.31 -26.02 -2.64
CA ASP A 293 15.13 -26.73 -2.10
C ASP A 293 14.55 -26.15 -0.79
N LYS A 294 14.76 -24.86 -0.53
CA LYS A 294 14.25 -24.14 0.64
C LYS A 294 13.02 -23.32 0.25
N GLU A 295 11.86 -23.72 0.77
CA GLU A 295 10.64 -22.92 0.71
C GLU A 295 10.79 -21.61 1.50
N ILE A 296 10.44 -20.48 0.89
CA ILE A 296 10.36 -19.17 1.54
C ILE A 296 8.91 -18.69 1.48
N ASP A 297 8.33 -18.36 2.64
CA ASP A 297 6.95 -17.89 2.74
C ASP A 297 6.83 -16.44 2.24
N LEU A 298 5.77 -16.15 1.46
CA LEU A 298 5.44 -14.82 0.95
C LEU A 298 3.93 -14.57 1.08
N LYS A 299 3.55 -13.69 2.02
CA LYS A 299 2.14 -13.45 2.34
C LYS A 299 1.39 -12.73 1.22
N SER A 300 0.07 -12.83 1.25
CA SER A 300 -0.84 -12.03 0.42
C SER A 300 -0.47 -10.54 0.46
N ASN A 301 -0.30 -9.93 -0.71
CA ASN A 301 0.09 -8.53 -0.92
C ASN A 301 1.48 -8.12 -0.38
N GLN A 302 2.34 -9.09 -0.05
CA GLN A 302 3.71 -8.84 0.39
C GLN A 302 4.69 -8.85 -0.80
N SER A 303 5.76 -8.07 -0.69
CA SER A 303 6.95 -8.14 -1.54
C SER A 303 8.18 -8.69 -0.81
N CYS A 304 9.12 -9.26 -1.55
CA CYS A 304 10.40 -9.75 -1.04
C CYS A 304 11.55 -9.47 -2.02
N SER A 305 12.68 -8.99 -1.49
CA SER A 305 13.92 -8.80 -2.23
C SER A 305 14.61 -10.16 -2.40
N MET A 306 14.76 -10.63 -3.65
CA MET A 306 15.42 -11.90 -3.96
C MET A 306 16.92 -11.66 -4.13
N ILE A 307 17.61 -11.34 -3.03
CA ILE A 307 19.01 -10.91 -3.02
C ILE A 307 19.98 -11.90 -3.70
N SER A 308 19.72 -13.20 -3.62
CA SER A 308 20.59 -14.25 -4.17
C SER A 308 20.10 -14.85 -5.49
N ALA A 309 19.07 -14.27 -6.11
CA ALA A 309 18.61 -14.70 -7.43
C ALA A 309 19.31 -13.90 -8.54
N ASN A 310 19.68 -14.57 -9.63
CA ASN A 310 20.28 -13.96 -10.82
C ASN A 310 19.55 -14.40 -12.10
N ARG A 311 20.00 -13.88 -13.25
CA ARG A 311 19.37 -14.14 -14.57
C ARG A 311 19.47 -15.60 -15.04
N ASN A 312 20.20 -16.47 -14.36
CA ASN A 312 20.23 -17.91 -14.64
C ASN A 312 19.39 -18.73 -13.65
N SER A 313 18.87 -18.10 -12.60
CA SER A 313 18.08 -18.75 -11.56
C SER A 313 16.75 -19.29 -12.09
N THR A 314 16.26 -20.32 -11.43
CA THR A 314 14.94 -20.92 -11.65
C THR A 314 14.02 -20.56 -10.48
N LEU A 315 12.76 -20.24 -10.75
CA LEU A 315 11.76 -19.86 -9.75
C LEU A 315 10.56 -20.82 -9.80
N THR A 316 10.24 -21.43 -8.66
CA THR A 316 9.08 -22.30 -8.49
C THR A 316 8.18 -21.76 -7.38
N PHE A 317 6.87 -21.72 -7.62
CA PHE A 317 5.88 -21.28 -6.65
C PHE A 317 5.14 -22.48 -6.04
N ILE A 318 4.72 -22.33 -4.78
CA ILE A 318 3.89 -23.29 -4.06
C ILE A 318 2.73 -22.56 -3.41
N ILE A 319 1.53 -23.09 -3.54
CA ILE A 319 0.35 -22.66 -2.78
C ILE A 319 0.10 -23.75 -1.74
N PRO A 320 0.36 -23.50 -0.43
CA PRO A 320 0.30 -24.54 0.60
C PRO A 320 -1.08 -25.17 0.76
N SER A 321 -2.14 -24.38 0.61
CA SER A 321 -3.54 -24.83 0.69
C SER A 321 -4.46 -23.90 -0.11
N TYR A 322 -5.09 -24.44 -1.15
CA TYR A 322 -6.16 -23.80 -1.94
C TYR A 322 -7.05 -24.90 -2.53
N ASP A 323 -8.37 -24.79 -2.47
CA ASP A 323 -9.31 -25.90 -2.77
C ASP A 323 -8.96 -27.20 -1.97
N ASN A 324 -8.56 -27.03 -0.69
CA ASN A 324 -8.04 -28.09 0.19
C ASN A 324 -6.84 -28.89 -0.37
N ALA A 325 -6.15 -28.35 -1.37
CA ALA A 325 -5.04 -28.97 -2.06
C ALA A 325 -3.77 -28.12 -2.02
N ARG A 326 -2.60 -28.77 -2.12
CA ARG A 326 -1.30 -28.12 -2.24
C ARG A 326 -0.91 -28.08 -3.71
N TRP A 327 -0.68 -26.90 -4.26
CA TRP A 327 -0.36 -26.70 -5.67
C TRP A 327 1.10 -26.30 -5.84
N ILE A 328 1.75 -26.79 -6.89
CA ILE A 328 3.16 -26.49 -7.20
C ILE A 328 3.23 -26.03 -8.66
N SER A 329 3.95 -24.96 -8.95
CA SER A 329 4.11 -24.48 -10.32
C SER A 329 5.14 -25.27 -11.13
N ASP A 330 5.07 -25.16 -12.44
CA ASP A 330 6.24 -25.38 -13.29
C ASP A 330 7.41 -24.46 -12.86
N ALA A 331 8.65 -24.91 -13.07
CA ALA A 331 9.84 -24.10 -12.83
C ALA A 331 10.01 -23.04 -13.93
N ILE A 332 10.26 -21.79 -13.53
CA ILE A 332 10.34 -20.63 -14.42
C ILE A 332 11.80 -20.17 -14.51
N ASP A 333 12.39 -20.25 -15.70
CA ASP A 333 13.71 -19.66 -15.96
C ASP A 333 13.66 -18.13 -15.84
N LEU A 334 14.48 -17.54 -14.96
CA LEU A 334 14.69 -16.08 -14.87
C LEU A 334 15.69 -15.56 -15.93
N LYS A 335 15.82 -16.30 -17.05
CA LYS A 335 16.57 -15.91 -18.25
C LYS A 335 15.78 -14.87 -19.04
N LEU A 336 15.77 -13.67 -18.49
CA LEU A 336 15.03 -12.52 -19.00
C LEU A 336 15.72 -11.93 -20.24
N GLU A 337 15.58 -12.62 -21.38
CA GLU A 337 16.15 -12.23 -22.69
C GLU A 337 15.38 -11.10 -23.39
N ARG A 338 14.16 -10.78 -22.94
CA ARG A 338 13.29 -9.79 -23.59
C ARG A 338 13.72 -8.37 -23.24
N THR A 339 13.95 -7.57 -24.29
CA THR A 339 14.34 -6.15 -24.22
C THR A 339 13.18 -5.19 -23.89
N ASN A 340 11.98 -5.71 -23.66
CA ASN A 340 10.82 -4.87 -23.35
C ASN A 340 10.79 -4.55 -21.84
N ASP A 341 10.47 -3.30 -21.51
CA ASP A 341 10.31 -2.85 -20.12
C ASP A 341 9.20 -3.60 -19.37
N HIS A 342 8.30 -4.27 -20.10
CA HIS A 342 7.23 -5.09 -19.53
C HIS A 342 6.91 -6.31 -20.41
N TYR A 343 6.66 -7.46 -19.76
CA TYR A 343 6.09 -8.66 -20.37
C TYR A 343 5.46 -9.57 -19.29
N GLU A 344 4.69 -10.56 -19.73
CA GLU A 344 3.96 -11.48 -18.86
C GLU A 344 4.18 -12.94 -19.29
N TYR A 345 4.18 -13.84 -18.31
CA TYR A 345 4.21 -15.29 -18.50
C TYR A 345 2.98 -15.94 -17.88
N LEU A 346 2.44 -16.95 -18.56
CA LEU A 346 1.48 -17.88 -17.96
C LEU A 346 2.23 -18.84 -17.04
N VAL A 347 1.86 -18.87 -15.77
CA VAL A 347 2.33 -19.84 -14.78
C VAL A 347 1.25 -20.90 -14.60
N LEU A 348 1.62 -22.16 -14.86
CA LEU A 348 0.77 -23.31 -14.57
C LEU A 348 1.13 -23.85 -13.19
N PHE A 349 0.11 -24.07 -12.38
CA PHE A 349 0.15 -24.74 -11.08
C PHE A 349 -0.56 -26.07 -11.19
N HIS A 350 0.04 -27.11 -10.64
CA HIS A 350 -0.42 -28.48 -10.76
C HIS A 350 -0.73 -29.08 -9.38
N TYR A 351 -1.74 -29.94 -9.33
CA TYR A 351 -2.03 -30.81 -8.20
C TYR A 351 -2.58 -32.15 -8.67
N ALA A 352 -1.91 -33.24 -8.27
CA ALA A 352 -2.34 -34.60 -8.56
C ALA A 352 -3.46 -35.03 -7.59
N THR A 353 -4.67 -35.20 -8.12
CA THR A 353 -5.81 -35.76 -7.37
C THR A 353 -5.81 -37.29 -7.35
N SER A 354 -5.24 -37.90 -8.39
CA SER A 354 -5.02 -39.35 -8.51
C SER A 354 -3.90 -39.60 -9.55
N PRO A 355 -3.35 -40.83 -9.69
CA PRO A 355 -2.24 -41.11 -10.60
C PRO A 355 -2.47 -40.74 -12.08
N ASN A 356 -3.73 -40.60 -12.50
CA ASN A 356 -4.12 -40.29 -13.87
C ASN A 356 -4.97 -39.00 -13.99
N LEU A 357 -5.10 -38.21 -12.92
CA LEU A 357 -5.90 -36.97 -12.94
C LEU A 357 -5.18 -35.83 -12.20
N GLU A 358 -4.58 -34.96 -13.00
CA GLU A 358 -3.94 -33.72 -12.58
C GLU A 358 -4.90 -32.55 -12.79
N LYS A 359 -5.13 -31.76 -11.75
CA LYS A 359 -5.80 -30.45 -11.87
C LYS A 359 -4.74 -29.41 -12.20
N THR A 360 -5.08 -28.46 -13.08
CA THR A 360 -4.23 -27.31 -13.39
C THR A 360 -4.92 -25.99 -13.00
N LEU A 361 -4.15 -25.07 -12.43
CA LEU A 361 -4.55 -23.71 -12.08
C LEU A 361 -3.62 -22.75 -12.82
N ARG A 362 -4.17 -21.63 -13.31
CA ARG A 362 -3.47 -20.67 -14.18
C ARG A 362 -3.31 -19.33 -13.48
N MET A 363 -2.10 -18.79 -13.50
CA MET A 363 -1.75 -17.47 -12.97
C MET A 363 -0.83 -16.74 -13.94
N ILE A 364 -0.62 -15.45 -13.71
CA ILE A 364 0.27 -14.62 -14.52
C ILE A 364 1.44 -14.17 -13.66
N LEU A 365 2.67 -14.38 -14.15
CA LEU A 365 3.85 -13.71 -13.66
C LEU A 365 4.14 -12.53 -14.58
N ARG A 366 3.82 -11.33 -14.10
CA ARG A 366 4.20 -10.08 -14.76
C ARG A 366 5.63 -9.71 -14.37
N VAL A 367 6.44 -9.35 -15.35
CA VAL A 367 7.76 -8.75 -15.14
C VAL A 367 7.70 -7.31 -15.61
N ASP A 368 8.00 -6.39 -14.71
CA ASP A 368 8.31 -5.00 -15.05
C ASP A 368 9.83 -4.80 -14.83
N THR A 369 10.53 -4.32 -15.85
CA THR A 369 11.98 -4.05 -15.80
C THR A 369 12.20 -2.55 -15.67
N ILE A 370 12.78 -2.12 -14.56
CA ILE A 370 13.11 -0.71 -14.30
C ILE A 370 14.63 -0.64 -14.10
N HIS A 371 15.32 0.01 -15.02
CA HIS A 371 16.79 0.19 -14.99
C HIS A 371 17.57 -1.10 -14.67
N LYS A 372 17.20 -2.23 -15.30
CA LYS A 372 17.75 -3.59 -15.09
C LYS A 372 17.44 -4.26 -13.73
N SER A 373 16.68 -3.63 -12.85
CA SER A 373 16.02 -4.31 -11.74
C SER A 373 14.70 -4.89 -12.23
N HIS A 374 14.38 -6.12 -11.84
CA HIS A 374 13.22 -6.86 -12.34
C HIS A 374 12.19 -7.08 -11.23
N ARG A 375 11.00 -6.50 -11.39
CA ARG A 375 9.87 -6.67 -10.47
C ARG A 375 8.96 -7.78 -10.98
N LEU A 376 9.00 -8.91 -10.29
CA LEU A 376 8.19 -10.11 -10.57
C LEU A 376 6.89 -10.01 -9.77
N SER A 377 5.74 -9.90 -10.43
CA SER A 377 4.43 -9.80 -9.78
C SER A 377 3.57 -11.01 -10.16
N LEU A 378 3.36 -11.93 -9.23
CA LEU A 378 2.49 -13.09 -9.44
C LEU A 378 1.05 -12.70 -9.09
N TYR A 379 0.11 -12.88 -10.01
CA TYR A 379 -1.29 -12.53 -9.81
C TYR A 379 -2.26 -13.44 -10.57
N SER A 380 -3.54 -13.38 -10.19
CA SER A 380 -4.65 -13.89 -10.99
C SER A 380 -5.52 -12.71 -11.42
N PRO A 381 -5.84 -12.53 -12.71
CA PRO A 381 -6.57 -11.35 -13.20
C PRO A 381 -7.94 -11.15 -12.55
N PHE A 382 -8.63 -12.23 -12.20
CA PHE A 382 -9.97 -12.20 -11.63
C PHE A 382 -10.03 -13.02 -10.35
N TRP A 383 -10.51 -12.37 -9.28
CA TRP A 383 -10.87 -13.04 -8.03
C TRP A 383 -12.40 -13.06 -7.94
N ILE A 384 -13.01 -14.25 -8.00
CA ILE A 384 -14.46 -14.39 -7.99
C ILE A 384 -14.94 -14.78 -6.60
N PHE A 385 -15.80 -13.96 -6.01
CA PHE A 385 -16.55 -14.27 -4.80
C PHE A 385 -17.99 -14.63 -5.16
N ASN A 386 -18.49 -15.72 -4.58
CA ASN A 386 -19.83 -16.25 -4.81
C ASN A 386 -20.67 -16.16 -3.52
N TYR A 387 -21.54 -15.15 -3.45
CA TYR A 387 -22.50 -14.94 -2.36
C TYR A 387 -23.94 -15.29 -2.76
N ILE A 388 -24.15 -15.99 -3.87
CA ILE A 388 -25.48 -16.37 -4.38
C ILE A 388 -26.09 -17.54 -3.57
N ASP A 389 -25.26 -18.31 -2.86
CA ASP A 389 -25.61 -19.59 -2.23
C ASP A 389 -26.10 -20.67 -3.23
N LEU A 390 -25.65 -20.56 -4.48
CA LEU A 390 -25.83 -21.55 -5.54
C LEU A 390 -24.49 -21.81 -6.24
N LYS A 391 -24.35 -22.99 -6.83
CA LYS A 391 -23.20 -23.31 -7.68
C LYS A 391 -23.34 -22.56 -9.00
N LEU A 392 -22.24 -22.00 -9.49
CA LEU A 392 -22.22 -21.27 -10.76
C LEU A 392 -21.10 -21.73 -11.68
N GLU A 393 -21.32 -21.59 -12.98
CA GLU A 393 -20.32 -21.77 -14.01
C GLU A 393 -20.11 -20.43 -14.71
N LEU A 394 -18.89 -19.91 -14.61
CA LEU A 394 -18.48 -18.67 -15.25
C LEU A 394 -17.71 -19.02 -16.53
N GLN A 395 -18.20 -18.55 -17.68
CA GLN A 395 -17.47 -18.60 -18.93
C GLN A 395 -16.82 -17.24 -19.19
N ILE A 396 -15.49 -17.18 -19.25
CA ILE A 396 -14.72 -16.03 -19.73
C ILE A 396 -14.06 -16.42 -21.05
N GLU A 397 -14.45 -15.76 -22.14
CA GLU A 397 -14.04 -16.13 -23.50
C GLU A 397 -14.40 -17.60 -23.81
N ASN A 398 -13.40 -18.48 -23.88
CA ASN A 398 -13.56 -19.93 -24.07
C ASN A 398 -13.32 -20.74 -22.79
N ASN A 399 -12.72 -20.14 -21.75
CA ASN A 399 -12.44 -20.83 -20.50
C ASN A 399 -13.71 -20.89 -19.64
N ARG A 400 -13.99 -22.05 -19.05
CA ARG A 400 -15.15 -22.29 -18.18
C ARG A 400 -14.67 -22.70 -16.81
N THR A 401 -15.15 -22.02 -15.78
CA THR A 401 -14.78 -22.28 -14.39
C THR A 401 -16.05 -22.58 -13.60
N PHE A 402 -16.10 -23.78 -13.03
CA PHE A 402 -17.11 -24.14 -12.03
C PHE A 402 -16.69 -23.56 -10.68
N ILE A 403 -17.63 -22.89 -10.03
CA ILE A 403 -17.44 -22.12 -8.80
C ILE A 403 -18.51 -22.61 -7.83
N ASP A 404 -18.06 -23.29 -6.78
CA ASP A 404 -18.92 -23.76 -5.71
C ASP A 404 -19.20 -22.63 -4.69
N VAL A 405 -19.93 -22.94 -3.62
CA VAL A 405 -20.10 -22.01 -2.49
C VAL A 405 -18.85 -22.10 -1.59
N ALA A 406 -17.82 -21.32 -1.94
CA ALA A 406 -16.52 -21.32 -1.26
C ALA A 406 -16.30 -20.02 -0.44
N GLN A 407 -15.66 -20.16 0.74
CA GLN A 407 -15.25 -19.01 1.56
C GLN A 407 -14.03 -18.27 0.98
N THR A 408 -13.18 -18.96 0.22
CA THR A 408 -12.03 -18.38 -0.47
C THR A 408 -12.39 -18.01 -1.91
N PRO A 409 -11.91 -16.88 -2.46
CA PRO A 409 -12.21 -16.49 -3.83
C PRO A 409 -11.66 -17.49 -4.83
N VAL A 410 -12.43 -17.74 -5.90
CA VAL A 410 -11.95 -18.56 -7.02
C VAL A 410 -11.07 -17.70 -7.93
N LEU A 411 -9.82 -18.13 -8.08
CA LEU A 411 -8.82 -17.48 -8.92
C LEU A 411 -9.02 -17.90 -10.39
N VAL A 412 -9.29 -16.94 -11.27
CA VAL A 412 -9.57 -17.19 -12.69
C VAL A 412 -8.62 -16.42 -13.59
N CYS A 413 -7.85 -17.18 -14.40
CA CYS A 413 -7.06 -16.65 -15.49
C CYS A 413 -7.63 -17.12 -16.85
N PRO A 414 -7.93 -16.21 -17.79
CA PRO A 414 -8.33 -16.57 -19.15
C PRO A 414 -7.16 -17.14 -19.96
N GLU A 415 -7.47 -17.72 -21.13
CA GLU A 415 -6.46 -18.30 -22.03
C GLU A 415 -5.62 -17.26 -22.78
N ARG A 416 -6.14 -16.03 -22.93
CA ARG A 416 -5.44 -14.91 -23.56
C ARG A 416 -5.20 -13.80 -22.55
N PHE A 417 -3.93 -13.53 -22.29
CA PHE A 417 -3.49 -12.61 -21.24
C PHE A 417 -3.22 -11.19 -21.77
N GLU A 418 -3.20 -10.99 -23.10
CA GLU A 418 -2.97 -9.68 -23.74
C GLU A 418 -3.82 -8.58 -23.08
N SER A 419 -3.17 -7.45 -22.79
CA SER A 419 -3.68 -6.37 -21.94
C SER A 419 -4.84 -5.56 -22.54
N GLU A 420 -5.29 -5.91 -23.75
CA GLU A 420 -6.27 -5.13 -24.51
C GLU A 420 -7.55 -5.91 -24.79
N THR A 421 -8.66 -5.27 -24.38
CA THR A 421 -10.06 -5.42 -24.81
C THR A 421 -11.03 -6.19 -23.91
N ASN A 422 -12.00 -5.43 -23.39
CA ASN A 422 -13.37 -5.79 -23.01
C ASN A 422 -13.66 -7.28 -22.85
N ARG A 423 -13.11 -7.91 -21.80
CA ARG A 423 -13.36 -9.31 -21.48
C ARG A 423 -14.82 -9.49 -21.09
N LYS A 424 -15.49 -10.42 -21.78
CA LYS A 424 -16.92 -10.68 -21.60
C LYS A 424 -17.15 -12.01 -20.89
N GLY A 425 -17.85 -11.93 -19.76
CA GLY A 425 -18.35 -13.07 -19.00
C GLY A 425 -19.73 -13.53 -19.48
N GLN A 426 -20.02 -14.81 -19.29
CA GLN A 426 -21.38 -15.37 -19.22
C GLN A 426 -21.49 -16.25 -18.00
N LEU A 427 -22.68 -16.31 -17.41
CA LEU A 427 -22.97 -17.00 -16.16
C LEU A 427 -24.05 -18.06 -16.38
N ARG A 428 -23.93 -19.20 -15.69
CA ARG A 428 -24.95 -20.25 -15.61
C ARG A 428 -25.03 -20.77 -14.18
N LEU A 429 -26.24 -21.04 -13.68
CA LEU A 429 -26.46 -21.51 -12.30
C LEU A 429 -26.87 -23.00 -12.28
N TYR A 430 -26.51 -23.66 -11.19
CA TYR A 430 -26.63 -25.10 -10.95
C TYR A 430 -27.16 -25.40 -9.54
N GLY A 431 -27.75 -26.59 -9.36
CA GLY A 431 -28.21 -27.07 -8.05
C GLY A 431 -29.52 -26.44 -7.58
N ILE A 432 -30.33 -25.96 -8.53
CA ILE A 432 -31.59 -25.28 -8.25
C ILE A 432 -32.61 -26.26 -7.64
N ASP A 433 -33.29 -25.82 -6.57
CA ASP A 433 -34.28 -26.59 -5.80
C ASP A 433 -33.80 -27.98 -5.33
N GLN A 434 -32.51 -28.10 -5.00
CA GLN A 434 -31.88 -29.36 -4.59
C GLN A 434 -31.91 -30.47 -5.67
N GLY A 435 -32.15 -30.11 -6.94
CA GLY A 435 -32.10 -31.01 -8.09
C GLY A 435 -31.05 -30.63 -9.14
N ASP A 436 -30.97 -31.41 -10.21
CA ASP A 436 -30.06 -31.19 -11.35
C ASP A 436 -30.49 -30.02 -12.28
N THR A 437 -31.45 -29.21 -11.85
CA THR A 437 -31.96 -28.06 -12.61
C THR A 437 -30.84 -27.03 -12.81
N THR A 438 -30.68 -26.60 -14.06
CA THR A 438 -29.62 -25.70 -14.53
C THR A 438 -30.25 -24.57 -15.36
N THR A 439 -29.76 -23.35 -15.26
CA THR A 439 -30.25 -22.23 -16.09
C THR A 439 -29.72 -22.28 -17.52
N ASP A 440 -30.36 -21.55 -18.43
CA ASP A 440 -29.69 -21.08 -19.64
C ASP A 440 -28.52 -20.15 -19.29
N TRP A 441 -27.62 -19.96 -20.27
CA TRP A 441 -26.53 -19.00 -20.16
C TRP A 441 -27.06 -17.56 -20.14
N SER A 442 -26.52 -16.74 -19.24
CA SER A 442 -26.78 -15.31 -19.22
C SER A 442 -26.36 -14.63 -20.53
N LYS A 443 -26.91 -13.42 -20.75
CA LYS A 443 -26.34 -12.48 -21.73
C LYS A 443 -24.88 -12.18 -21.37
N LYS A 444 -24.07 -11.84 -22.37
CA LYS A 444 -22.67 -11.40 -22.18
C LYS A 444 -22.62 -10.07 -21.43
N PHE A 445 -21.87 -10.04 -20.33
CA PHE A 445 -21.57 -8.84 -19.54
C PHE A 445 -20.06 -8.53 -19.56
N SER A 446 -19.67 -7.28 -19.28
CA SER A 446 -18.25 -6.89 -19.23
C SER A 446 -17.66 -7.13 -17.85
N LEU A 447 -16.41 -7.58 -17.77
CA LEU A 447 -15.66 -7.77 -16.53
C LEU A 447 -14.71 -6.60 -16.22
N ASP A 448 -14.54 -5.67 -17.15
CA ASP A 448 -13.53 -4.60 -17.06
C ASP A 448 -14.09 -3.26 -16.56
N VAL A 449 -15.41 -3.11 -16.42
CA VAL A 449 -16.06 -1.85 -16.02
C VAL A 449 -16.05 -1.73 -14.50
N ILE A 450 -14.95 -1.18 -13.98
CA ILE A 450 -14.73 -0.94 -12.56
C ILE A 450 -15.81 0.03 -12.02
N ARG A 451 -16.37 -0.26 -10.83
CA ARG A 451 -17.45 0.49 -10.16
C ARG A 451 -18.82 0.48 -10.86
N SER A 452 -19.05 -0.36 -11.88
CA SER A 452 -20.42 -0.66 -12.31
C SER A 452 -20.92 -1.91 -11.61
N ILE A 453 -21.91 -1.76 -10.71
CA ILE A 453 -22.75 -2.90 -10.35
C ILE A 453 -23.64 -3.23 -11.56
N GLY A 454 -23.38 -4.37 -12.18
CA GLY A 454 -24.21 -4.92 -13.25
C GLY A 454 -25.28 -5.83 -12.68
N VAL A 455 -26.41 -5.95 -13.40
CA VAL A 455 -27.43 -6.97 -13.10
C VAL A 455 -27.39 -8.03 -14.18
N VAL A 456 -27.05 -9.26 -13.78
CA VAL A 456 -26.98 -10.45 -14.64
C VAL A 456 -28.26 -11.26 -14.45
N SER A 457 -28.92 -11.63 -15.55
CA SER A 457 -30.12 -12.47 -15.54
C SER A 457 -29.79 -13.87 -16.08
N CYS A 458 -30.02 -14.88 -15.25
CA CYS A 458 -29.97 -16.30 -15.62
C CYS A 458 -31.40 -16.86 -15.56
N GLU A 459 -31.88 -17.53 -16.61
CA GLU A 459 -33.29 -17.92 -16.73
C GLU A 459 -33.41 -19.45 -16.77
N VAL A 460 -34.37 -20.00 -16.02
CA VAL A 460 -34.82 -21.38 -16.23
C VAL A 460 -35.98 -21.34 -17.23
N PRO A 461 -35.91 -22.05 -18.37
CA PRO A 461 -36.96 -22.00 -19.40
C PRO A 461 -38.36 -22.28 -18.83
N ASN A 462 -39.26 -21.31 -18.99
CA ASN A 462 -40.66 -21.35 -18.53
C ASN A 462 -40.90 -21.47 -17.01
N ASP A 463 -39.90 -21.25 -16.15
CA ASP A 463 -40.06 -21.20 -14.68
C ASP A 463 -39.77 -19.78 -14.14
N ARG A 464 -38.49 -19.45 -13.87
CA ARG A 464 -38.12 -18.20 -13.19
C ARG A 464 -36.79 -17.60 -13.63
N LYS A 465 -36.57 -16.34 -13.21
CA LYS A 465 -35.38 -15.56 -13.51
C LYS A 465 -34.58 -15.28 -12.24
N TYR A 466 -33.32 -15.67 -12.26
CA TYR A 466 -32.33 -15.37 -11.23
C TYR A 466 -31.64 -14.07 -11.59
N MET A 467 -31.91 -13.04 -10.81
CA MET A 467 -31.34 -11.71 -10.97
C MET A 467 -30.18 -11.55 -9.99
N ILE A 468 -28.98 -11.37 -10.51
CA ILE A 468 -27.72 -11.36 -9.77
C ILE A 468 -27.07 -9.98 -9.88
N CYS A 469 -26.76 -9.37 -8.75
CA CYS A 469 -25.81 -8.26 -8.69
C CYS A 469 -24.40 -8.79 -8.92
N MET A 470 -23.69 -8.16 -9.84
CA MET A 470 -22.26 -8.32 -10.04
C MET A 470 -21.59 -6.99 -9.73
N ASP A 471 -20.82 -6.89 -8.65
CA ASP A 471 -19.92 -5.75 -8.41
C ASP A 471 -18.51 -6.05 -8.94
N VAL A 472 -17.81 -5.03 -9.39
CA VAL A 472 -16.46 -5.11 -9.97
C VAL A 472 -15.57 -4.03 -9.34
N ALA A 473 -14.75 -4.45 -8.40
CA ALA A 473 -13.75 -3.62 -7.74
C ALA A 473 -12.34 -3.86 -8.31
N THR A 474 -11.44 -2.89 -8.11
CA THR A 474 -10.01 -3.09 -8.35
C THR A 474 -9.40 -3.75 -7.12
N GLY A 475 -8.58 -4.78 -7.32
CA GLY A 475 -7.85 -5.45 -6.26
C GLY A 475 -6.60 -4.67 -5.79
N PRO A 476 -5.61 -5.37 -5.21
CA PRO A 476 -4.37 -4.77 -4.69
C PRO A 476 -3.53 -4.01 -5.72
N SER A 477 -3.75 -4.28 -7.01
CA SER A 477 -3.19 -3.55 -8.14
C SER A 477 -4.22 -3.38 -9.25
N SER A 478 -3.95 -2.49 -10.20
CA SER A 478 -4.78 -2.30 -11.40
C SER A 478 -4.96 -3.57 -12.25
N LEU A 479 -4.04 -4.54 -12.12
CA LEU A 479 -3.99 -5.81 -12.85
C LEU A 479 -5.04 -6.82 -12.35
N VAL A 480 -5.50 -6.66 -11.12
CA VAL A 480 -6.45 -7.57 -10.45
C VAL A 480 -7.82 -6.92 -10.41
N LYS A 481 -8.85 -7.67 -10.82
CA LYS A 481 -10.26 -7.33 -10.60
C LYS A 481 -10.87 -8.28 -9.59
N ILE A 482 -11.56 -7.71 -8.61
CA ILE A 482 -12.38 -8.45 -7.66
C ILE A 482 -13.81 -8.39 -8.16
N ILE A 483 -14.43 -9.54 -8.37
CA ILE A 483 -15.80 -9.67 -8.87
C ILE A 483 -16.64 -10.38 -7.81
N GLU A 484 -17.67 -9.70 -7.33
CA GLU A 484 -18.58 -10.23 -6.33
C GLU A 484 -19.94 -10.50 -6.96
N PHE A 485 -20.34 -11.78 -6.98
CA PHE A 485 -21.68 -12.18 -7.39
C PHE A 485 -22.57 -12.34 -6.16
N SER A 486 -23.68 -11.61 -6.11
CA SER A 486 -24.66 -11.64 -5.02
C SER A 486 -26.10 -11.61 -5.56
N PRO A 487 -27.11 -12.04 -4.78
CA PRO A 487 -28.50 -11.91 -5.18
C PRO A 487 -28.87 -10.43 -5.37
N LEU A 488 -29.64 -10.10 -6.41
CA LEU A 488 -30.23 -8.76 -6.57
C LEU A 488 -31.13 -8.41 -5.39
N LEU A 489 -31.76 -9.43 -4.81
CA LEU A 489 -32.84 -9.30 -3.85
C LEU A 489 -32.59 -10.21 -2.65
N VAL A 490 -32.48 -9.58 -1.48
CA VAL A 490 -32.11 -10.20 -0.21
C VAL A 490 -33.16 -9.86 0.84
N ILE A 491 -33.47 -10.83 1.70
CA ILE A 491 -34.42 -10.67 2.79
C ILE A 491 -33.70 -10.89 4.11
N ILE A 492 -33.89 -9.95 5.04
CA ILE A 492 -33.25 -9.93 6.35
C ILE A 492 -34.35 -9.92 7.41
N ASN A 493 -34.34 -10.89 8.30
CA ASN A 493 -35.20 -10.89 9.48
C ASN A 493 -34.39 -10.46 10.71
N LYS A 494 -34.65 -9.24 11.22
CA LYS A 494 -34.14 -8.74 12.50
C LYS A 494 -35.19 -8.80 13.63
N SER A 495 -36.39 -9.30 13.34
CA SER A 495 -37.38 -9.58 14.40
C SER A 495 -36.91 -10.77 15.22
N ILE A 496 -37.20 -10.76 16.52
CA ILE A 496 -36.98 -11.91 17.41
C ILE A 496 -37.85 -13.12 17.06
N ILE A 497 -38.77 -12.99 16.10
CA ILE A 497 -39.71 -14.02 15.66
C ILE A 497 -39.34 -14.57 14.28
N ALA A 498 -39.37 -15.90 14.13
CA ALA A 498 -39.26 -16.52 12.81
C ALA A 498 -40.51 -16.22 11.95
N ILE A 499 -40.29 -15.64 10.77
CA ILE A 499 -41.33 -15.27 9.81
C ILE A 499 -41.38 -16.28 8.65
N GLU A 500 -42.52 -16.34 7.98
CA GLU A 500 -42.63 -16.96 6.66
C GLU A 500 -43.06 -15.91 5.64
N ILE A 501 -42.43 -15.94 4.47
CA ILE A 501 -42.70 -15.01 3.36
C ILE A 501 -43.24 -15.78 2.14
N VAL A 502 -44.02 -15.10 1.31
CA VAL A 502 -44.47 -15.64 0.02
C VAL A 502 -44.66 -14.54 -1.01
N GLU A 503 -44.34 -14.83 -2.27
CA GLU A 503 -44.70 -13.98 -3.41
C GLU A 503 -46.21 -14.06 -3.67
N ALA A 504 -46.88 -12.91 -3.72
CA ALA A 504 -48.32 -12.79 -3.93
C ALA A 504 -48.66 -12.82 -5.43
N VAL A 505 -48.49 -13.99 -6.06
CA VAL A 505 -48.98 -14.26 -7.42
C VAL A 505 -50.50 -14.46 -7.39
N SER A 506 -51.17 -14.17 -8.52
CA SER A 506 -52.62 -14.17 -8.68
C SER A 506 -53.28 -15.56 -8.52
N ASP A 507 -53.79 -15.82 -7.31
CA ASP A 507 -54.86 -16.78 -6.88
C ASP A 507 -54.91 -18.22 -7.44
N LYS A 508 -53.96 -18.66 -8.28
CA LYS A 508 -54.03 -19.94 -9.01
C LYS A 508 -52.87 -20.90 -8.78
N GLU A 509 -51.81 -20.47 -8.12
CA GLU A 509 -50.68 -21.33 -7.75
C GLU A 509 -50.36 -21.19 -6.26
N GLN A 510 -50.22 -22.32 -5.57
CA GLN A 510 -49.75 -22.37 -4.20
C GLN A 510 -48.24 -22.11 -4.19
N ASN A 511 -47.84 -20.84 -4.17
CA ASN A 511 -46.45 -20.48 -3.91
C ASN A 511 -46.03 -21.01 -2.53
N GLN A 512 -44.83 -21.59 -2.48
CA GLN A 512 -44.27 -22.15 -1.27
C GLN A 512 -43.88 -21.01 -0.32
N TRP A 513 -44.35 -21.10 0.93
CA TRP A 513 -43.89 -20.22 2.02
C TRP A 513 -42.43 -20.54 2.34
N ILE A 514 -41.59 -19.51 2.41
CA ILE A 514 -40.17 -19.62 2.76
C ILE A 514 -40.01 -19.12 4.19
N SER A 515 -39.45 -19.95 5.08
CA SER A 515 -39.18 -19.58 6.47
C SER A 515 -37.87 -18.79 6.59
N VAL A 516 -37.88 -17.75 7.42
CA VAL A 516 -36.73 -16.89 7.73
C VAL A 516 -36.63 -16.75 9.25
N ASN A 517 -35.63 -17.37 9.86
CA ASN A 517 -35.40 -17.32 11.30
C ASN A 517 -34.90 -15.93 11.75
N PRO A 518 -34.94 -15.60 13.06
CA PRO A 518 -34.32 -14.39 13.60
C PRO A 518 -32.83 -14.30 13.25
N GLU A 519 -32.36 -13.08 13.00
CA GLU A 519 -31.01 -12.74 12.49
C GLU A 519 -30.62 -13.43 11.16
N GLN A 520 -31.56 -14.09 10.47
CA GLN A 520 -31.27 -14.77 9.22
C GLN A 520 -31.38 -13.81 8.03
N THR A 521 -30.37 -13.87 7.16
CA THR A 521 -30.37 -13.25 5.84
C THR A 521 -30.49 -14.34 4.78
N ILE A 522 -31.43 -14.23 3.84
CA ILE A 522 -31.60 -15.20 2.75
C ILE A 522 -31.67 -14.52 1.37
N PRO A 523 -31.20 -15.20 0.30
CA PRO A 523 -31.51 -14.81 -1.07
C PRO A 523 -33.01 -15.03 -1.36
N PHE A 524 -33.62 -14.16 -2.16
CA PHE A 524 -35.00 -14.34 -2.60
C PHE A 524 -35.14 -14.22 -4.12
N TRP A 525 -35.78 -15.22 -4.73
CA TRP A 525 -35.81 -15.45 -6.17
C TRP A 525 -37.25 -15.41 -6.72
N PRO A 526 -37.83 -14.21 -6.95
CA PRO A 526 -39.21 -14.06 -7.36
C PRO A 526 -39.48 -14.62 -8.76
N ARG A 527 -40.66 -15.21 -8.96
CA ARG A 527 -41.13 -15.68 -10.26
C ARG A 527 -41.67 -14.52 -11.12
N ASN A 528 -42.27 -13.50 -10.50
CA ASN A 528 -42.91 -12.37 -11.15
C ASN A 528 -42.37 -11.01 -10.66
N MET A 529 -41.21 -10.64 -11.19
CA MET A 529 -40.57 -9.32 -11.03
C MET A 529 -41.42 -8.11 -11.48
N LYS A 530 -42.56 -8.29 -12.16
CA LYS A 530 -43.38 -7.15 -12.64
C LYS A 530 -44.37 -6.64 -11.61
N ASP A 531 -45.04 -7.55 -10.92
CA ASP A 531 -46.02 -7.18 -9.89
C ASP A 531 -45.33 -7.02 -8.53
N GLY A 532 -44.31 -7.86 -8.25
CA GLY A 532 -43.37 -7.63 -7.14
C GLY A 532 -44.04 -7.41 -5.79
N VAL A 533 -45.06 -8.22 -5.48
CA VAL A 533 -45.84 -8.14 -4.24
C VAL A 533 -45.49 -9.31 -3.33
N MET A 534 -45.24 -9.06 -2.05
CA MET A 534 -45.07 -10.10 -1.02
C MET A 534 -46.15 -10.04 0.06
N ARG A 535 -46.30 -11.16 0.76
CA ARG A 535 -46.97 -11.26 2.05
C ARG A 535 -46.03 -11.93 3.05
N VAL A 536 -46.21 -11.60 4.33
CA VAL A 536 -45.48 -12.20 5.45
C VAL A 536 -46.48 -12.73 6.48
N ARG A 537 -46.09 -13.74 7.25
CA ARG A 537 -46.81 -14.23 8.43
C ARG A 537 -45.82 -14.68 9.49
N TYR A 538 -46.23 -14.77 10.75
CA TYR A 538 -45.40 -15.45 11.74
C TYR A 538 -45.51 -16.98 11.58
N THR A 539 -44.39 -17.68 11.75
CA THR A 539 -44.32 -19.15 11.67
C THR A 539 -45.29 -19.87 12.61
N PHE A 540 -45.60 -19.29 13.77
CA PHE A 540 -46.36 -19.96 14.83
C PHE A 540 -47.89 -19.76 14.77
N ASN A 541 -48.38 -18.68 14.15
CA ASN A 541 -49.82 -18.37 14.07
C ASN A 541 -50.38 -18.36 12.63
N HIS A 542 -49.50 -18.33 11.63
CA HIS A 542 -49.81 -18.23 10.20
C HIS A 542 -50.73 -17.04 9.79
N VAL A 543 -50.90 -16.04 10.66
CA VAL A 543 -51.69 -14.84 10.36
C VAL A 543 -50.97 -14.03 9.29
N THR A 544 -51.63 -13.87 8.15
CA THR A 544 -51.01 -13.33 6.93
C THR A 544 -51.26 -11.84 6.80
N SER A 545 -50.18 -11.09 6.56
CA SER A 545 -50.21 -9.65 6.36
C SER A 545 -51.03 -9.22 5.15
N SER A 546 -51.39 -7.93 5.13
CA SER A 546 -51.71 -7.25 3.87
C SER A 546 -50.54 -7.38 2.88
N PRO A 547 -50.80 -7.49 1.56
CA PRO A 547 -49.76 -7.46 0.54
C PRO A 547 -49.00 -6.13 0.53
N PHE A 548 -47.70 -6.18 0.25
CA PHE A 548 -46.81 -5.00 0.13
C PHE A 548 -45.84 -5.17 -1.05
N THR A 549 -45.32 -4.07 -1.61
CA THR A 549 -44.47 -4.11 -2.82
C THR A 549 -42.98 -4.19 -2.46
N MET A 550 -42.19 -4.80 -3.34
CA MET A 550 -40.74 -4.93 -3.16
C MET A 550 -39.93 -3.74 -3.68
N THR A 551 -40.60 -2.76 -4.28
CA THR A 551 -40.06 -1.47 -4.73
C THR A 551 -41.16 -0.40 -4.65
N PRO A 552 -40.85 0.91 -4.62
CA PRO A 552 -39.53 1.53 -4.48
C PRO A 552 -38.99 1.42 -3.03
N THR A 553 -38.06 2.28 -2.62
CA THR A 553 -37.62 2.40 -1.22
C THR A 553 -38.74 3.01 -0.35
N TYR A 554 -39.16 2.34 0.72
CA TYR A 554 -40.09 2.85 1.73
C TYR A 554 -40.05 2.01 3.03
N ARG A 555 -40.56 2.57 4.14
CA ARG A 555 -40.81 1.84 5.40
C ARG A 555 -42.32 1.81 5.65
N THR A 556 -42.87 0.67 6.08
CA THR A 556 -44.30 0.50 6.40
C THR A 556 -44.49 -0.38 7.61
N LEU A 557 -45.67 -0.30 8.22
CA LEU A 557 -46.08 -1.13 9.35
C LEU A 557 -47.17 -2.12 8.88
N LEU A 558 -46.90 -3.42 9.01
CA LEU A 558 -47.85 -4.48 8.68
C LEU A 558 -48.57 -4.94 9.93
N ARG A 559 -49.90 -5.03 9.86
CA ARG A 559 -50.74 -5.58 10.93
C ARG A 559 -50.67 -7.11 10.92
N MET A 560 -50.38 -7.70 12.07
CA MET A 560 -50.14 -9.14 12.25
C MET A 560 -51.15 -9.84 13.18
N ASP A 561 -52.09 -9.08 13.76
CA ASP A 561 -53.24 -9.55 14.56
C ASP A 561 -52.90 -10.62 15.63
N TYR A 562 -51.80 -10.39 16.36
CA TYR A 562 -51.38 -11.17 17.52
C TYR A 562 -51.17 -10.27 18.74
N GLU A 563 -51.58 -10.71 19.94
CA GLU A 563 -51.65 -9.81 21.12
C GLU A 563 -50.29 -9.28 21.59
N GLU A 564 -49.26 -10.13 21.60
CA GLU A 564 -47.92 -9.76 22.07
C GLU A 564 -47.09 -9.05 20.97
N HIS A 565 -47.40 -9.33 19.70
CA HIS A 565 -46.72 -8.75 18.53
C HIS A 565 -47.77 -8.35 17.47
N PRO A 566 -48.49 -7.23 17.67
CA PRO A 566 -49.64 -6.85 16.84
C PRO A 566 -49.25 -6.34 15.45
N ALA A 567 -47.99 -5.97 15.26
CA ALA A 567 -47.47 -5.42 14.03
C ALA A 567 -45.99 -5.79 13.80
N LEU A 568 -45.58 -5.74 12.53
CA LEU A 568 -44.23 -5.99 12.06
C LEU A 568 -43.79 -4.83 11.17
N CYS A 569 -42.65 -4.22 11.46
CA CYS A 569 -42.09 -3.17 10.62
C CYS A 569 -41.41 -3.79 9.40
N VAL A 570 -41.62 -3.20 8.22
CA VAL A 570 -40.97 -3.62 6.98
C VAL A 570 -40.30 -2.40 6.33
N GLU A 571 -38.98 -2.46 6.21
CA GLU A 571 -38.19 -1.51 5.42
C GLU A 571 -37.77 -2.16 4.10
N VAL A 572 -38.22 -1.58 3.00
CA VAL A 572 -37.79 -1.92 1.65
C VAL A 572 -36.75 -0.87 1.24
N THR A 573 -35.53 -1.29 0.94
CA THR A 573 -34.47 -0.41 0.44
C THR A 573 -34.00 -0.86 -0.94
N THR A 574 -34.07 0.04 -1.92
CA THR A 574 -33.40 -0.10 -3.20
C THR A 574 -32.18 0.83 -3.19
N ASN A 575 -30.98 0.28 -3.33
CA ASN A 575 -29.78 1.12 -3.46
C ASN A 575 -29.70 1.76 -4.86
N GLY A 576 -28.84 2.76 -5.05
CA GLY A 576 -28.69 3.46 -6.35
C GLY A 576 -28.16 2.59 -7.51
N GLN A 577 -27.91 1.30 -7.24
CA GLN A 577 -27.41 0.29 -8.17
C GLN A 577 -28.42 -0.84 -8.43
N GLY A 578 -29.65 -0.72 -7.88
CA GLY A 578 -30.76 -1.64 -8.13
C GLY A 578 -30.86 -2.85 -7.21
N ARG A 579 -29.92 -3.04 -6.26
CA ARG A 579 -30.04 -4.08 -5.22
C ARG A 579 -31.19 -3.75 -4.28
N ILE A 580 -32.06 -4.71 -4.05
CA ILE A 580 -33.23 -4.61 -3.18
C ILE A 580 -32.96 -5.39 -1.90
N THR A 581 -33.20 -4.76 -0.75
CA THR A 581 -33.16 -5.43 0.56
C THR A 581 -34.50 -5.20 1.25
N VAL A 582 -35.15 -6.29 1.70
CA VAL A 582 -36.36 -6.20 2.53
C VAL A 582 -35.99 -6.63 3.93
N ILE A 583 -36.14 -5.70 4.87
CA ILE A 583 -35.78 -5.86 6.28
C ILE A 583 -37.06 -5.93 7.09
N PHE A 584 -37.19 -6.96 7.92
CA PHE A 584 -38.26 -7.12 8.90
C PHE A 584 -37.72 -6.82 10.30
N GLU A 585 -38.40 -5.93 11.02
CA GLU A 585 -38.05 -5.48 12.37
C GLU A 585 -39.27 -5.57 13.29
N ASP A 586 -39.06 -5.83 14.57
CA ASP A 586 -40.13 -5.75 15.57
C ASP A 586 -40.67 -4.32 15.67
N TYR A 587 -41.96 -4.20 15.97
CA TYR A 587 -42.59 -2.89 16.17
C TYR A 587 -42.22 -2.29 17.53
N GLU A 588 -41.51 -1.17 17.53
CA GLU A 588 -41.36 -0.33 18.72
C GLU A 588 -42.47 0.74 18.78
N VAL A 589 -42.85 1.20 19.98
CA VAL A 589 -43.96 2.15 20.17
C VAL A 589 -43.71 3.49 19.44
N ASP A 590 -42.44 3.84 19.24
CA ASP A 590 -42.02 5.06 18.54
C ASP A 590 -41.97 4.91 16.99
N ASP A 591 -42.15 3.69 16.44
CA ASP A 591 -42.17 3.42 14.98
C ASP A 591 -43.47 3.87 14.27
N THR A 592 -44.32 4.63 14.96
CA THR A 592 -45.60 5.08 14.38
C THR A 592 -45.34 5.92 13.11
N PRO A 593 -45.80 5.50 11.92
CA PRO A 593 -45.55 6.26 10.70
C PRO A 593 -46.20 7.63 10.77
N LEU A 594 -45.49 8.67 10.29
CA LEU A 594 -46.01 10.01 10.12
C LEU A 594 -47.21 9.99 9.18
N VAL A 595 -48.41 9.90 9.74
CA VAL A 595 -49.67 10.03 9.00
C VAL A 595 -49.73 11.44 8.43
N ASN A 596 -49.58 11.56 7.11
CA ASN A 596 -49.94 12.78 6.39
C ASN A 596 -51.45 13.00 6.57
N CYS A 597 -51.83 13.84 7.52
CA CYS A 597 -53.21 14.27 7.71
C CYS A 597 -53.63 15.16 6.53
N GLU A 598 -54.05 14.54 5.43
CA GLU A 598 -54.89 15.24 4.46
C GLU A 598 -56.15 15.74 5.19
N LYS A 599 -56.32 17.06 5.21
CA LYS A 599 -57.49 17.71 5.82
C LYS A 599 -58.73 17.35 5.02
N THR A 600 -59.45 16.34 5.49
CA THR A 600 -60.87 16.17 5.19
C THR A 600 -61.64 17.33 5.82
N ASN A 601 -61.82 18.41 5.05
CA ASN A 601 -62.69 19.52 5.41
C ASN A 601 -64.14 19.02 5.49
N SER A 602 -64.57 18.61 6.69
CA SER A 602 -65.97 18.46 7.03
C SER A 602 -66.58 19.83 7.31
N SER A 603 -67.23 20.41 6.31
CA SER A 603 -68.21 21.46 6.50
C SER A 603 -69.62 20.89 6.26
N SER A 604 -70.36 20.72 7.34
CA SER A 604 -71.70 20.11 7.39
C SER A 604 -72.78 20.95 6.70
N LEU A 605 -73.66 20.28 5.95
CA LEU A 605 -75.12 20.40 6.07
C LEU A 605 -75.81 19.16 5.48
#